data_AF-A0A8T9B3C5-F1
#
_entry.id   AF-A0A8T9B3C5-F1
#
_cell.length_a   1.000
_cell.length_b   1.000
_cell.length_c   1.000
_cell.angle_alpha   90.00
_cell.angle_beta   90.00
_cell.angle_gamma   90.00
#
_symmetry.space_group_name_H-M   'P 1'
#
loop_
_entity.id
_entity.type
_entity.pdbx_description
1 polymer ?
#
loop_
_entity_poly.entity_id
_entity_poly.type
_entity_poly.pdbx_seq_one_letter_code
_entity_poly.pdbx_strand_id
1 'polypeptide(L)'
;MADAMDDDLRERLKASLWFSIGKIVDEETLRLDTAATPQFIGAMTEMVWSQIENVAQDLETFSRHAGRTTVTTDDVLLITRRNEALYGIMRDFVEKEQAAAPKGKSKAVKGKGRAKK
;
A
#
# COMPACT_ATOMS: atom_id res chain seq x y z
N MET A 1 15.31 26.17 -2.39
CA MET A 1 14.15 26.26 -3.31
C MET A 1 13.57 24.87 -3.61
N ALA A 2 14.36 23.85 -3.95
CA ALA A 2 13.87 22.47 -4.05
C ALA A 2 13.32 21.95 -2.70
N ASP A 3 14.08 22.18 -1.62
CA ASP A 3 13.72 21.79 -0.25
C ASP A 3 12.36 22.35 0.22
N ALA A 4 12.04 23.61 -0.14
CA ALA A 4 10.75 24.23 0.20
C ALA A 4 9.58 23.64 -0.60
N MET A 5 9.81 23.18 -1.84
CA MET A 5 8.76 22.52 -2.64
C MET A 5 8.46 21.12 -2.10
N ASP A 6 9.46 20.45 -1.54
CA ASP A 6 9.31 19.15 -0.90
C ASP A 6 8.55 19.27 0.43
N ASP A 7 8.80 20.32 1.20
CA ASP A 7 8.04 20.64 2.43
C ASP A 7 6.56 20.99 2.13
N ASP A 8 6.30 21.83 1.12
CA ASP A 8 4.93 22.17 0.70
C ASP A 8 4.16 20.95 0.20
N LEU A 9 4.83 20.02 -0.48
CA LEU A 9 4.23 18.76 -0.91
C LEU A 9 3.93 17.86 0.31
N ARG A 10 4.89 17.75 1.23
CA ARG A 10 4.74 16.97 2.46
C ARG A 10 3.56 17.45 3.30
N GLU A 11 3.43 18.76 3.49
CA GLU A 11 2.32 19.35 4.24
C GLU A 11 0.98 19.02 3.60
N ARG A 12 0.87 19.18 2.26
CA ARG A 12 -0.36 18.84 1.52
C ARG A 12 -0.72 17.36 1.61
N LEU A 13 0.25 16.46 1.46
CA LEU A 13 0.02 15.01 1.59
C LEU A 13 -0.46 14.66 3.00
N LYS A 14 0.17 15.26 4.02
CA LYS A 14 -0.17 15.02 5.42
C LYS A 14 -1.54 15.59 5.78
N ALA A 15 -1.92 16.74 5.25
CA ALA A 15 -3.27 17.29 5.42
C ALA A 15 -4.34 16.39 4.76
N SER A 16 -4.07 15.84 3.58
CA SER A 16 -4.95 14.86 2.92
C SER A 16 -5.08 13.57 3.73
N LEU A 17 -3.98 13.09 4.31
CA LEU A 17 -3.98 11.93 5.20
C LEU A 17 -4.80 12.20 6.46
N TRP A 18 -4.60 13.35 7.12
CA TRP A 18 -5.35 13.77 8.30
C TRP A 18 -6.86 13.80 8.04
N PHE A 19 -7.28 14.36 6.90
CA PHE A 19 -8.70 14.37 6.51
C PHE A 19 -9.26 12.96 6.34
N SER A 20 -8.53 12.08 5.63
CA SER A 20 -8.97 10.70 5.38
C SER A 20 -9.07 9.89 6.68
N ILE A 21 -8.08 10.05 7.58
CA ILE A 21 -8.10 9.41 8.90
C ILE A 21 -9.26 9.95 9.73
N GLY A 22 -9.49 11.26 9.74
CA GLY A 22 -10.63 11.87 10.43
C GLY A 22 -11.95 11.23 10.01
N LYS A 23 -12.16 11.00 8.71
CA LYS A 23 -13.36 10.31 8.21
C LYS A 23 -13.50 8.87 8.72
N ILE A 24 -12.43 8.09 8.66
CA ILE A 24 -12.44 6.70 9.15
C ILE A 24 -12.72 6.67 10.67
N VAL A 25 -12.14 7.61 11.41
CA VAL A 25 -12.33 7.72 12.86
C VAL A 25 -13.74 8.16 13.21
N ASP A 26 -14.32 9.11 12.49
CA ASP A 26 -15.71 9.54 12.67
C ASP A 26 -16.67 8.37 12.44
N GLU A 27 -16.44 7.55 11.41
CA GLU A 27 -17.24 6.35 11.13
C GLU A 27 -17.13 5.31 12.27
N GLU A 28 -15.92 5.05 12.76
CA GLU A 28 -15.70 4.08 13.85
C GLU A 28 -16.20 4.59 15.20
N THR A 29 -16.06 5.88 15.50
CA THR A 29 -16.53 6.47 16.76
C THR A 29 -18.05 6.50 16.84
N LEU A 30 -18.74 6.72 15.70
CA LEU A 30 -20.18 6.55 15.58
C LEU A 30 -20.61 5.10 15.87
N ARG A 31 -19.88 4.11 15.34
CA ARG A 31 -20.16 2.69 15.57
C ARG A 31 -19.96 2.26 17.03
N LEU A 32 -18.99 2.89 17.71
CA LEU A 32 -18.61 2.59 19.09
C LEU A 32 -19.35 3.45 20.13
N ASP A 33 -20.22 4.37 19.69
CA ASP A 33 -20.93 5.34 20.55
C ASP A 33 -19.96 6.12 21.46
N THR A 34 -18.87 6.62 20.87
CA THR A 34 -17.82 7.37 21.57
C THR A 34 -17.38 8.58 20.74
N ALA A 35 -16.48 9.40 21.30
CA ALA A 35 -15.90 10.55 20.60
C ALA A 35 -14.37 10.46 20.56
N ALA A 36 -13.78 10.88 19.45
CA ALA A 36 -12.33 11.04 19.31
C ALA A 36 -11.92 12.50 19.57
N THR A 37 -10.81 12.68 20.27
CA THR A 37 -10.23 14.02 20.45
C THR A 37 -9.43 14.43 19.19
N PRO A 38 -9.29 15.73 18.91
CA PRO A 38 -8.41 16.21 17.83
C PRO A 38 -6.96 15.73 17.98
N GLN A 39 -6.49 15.61 19.23
CA GLN A 39 -5.15 15.10 19.54
C GLN A 39 -5.00 13.62 19.18
N PHE A 40 -6.04 12.81 19.41
CA PHE A 40 -6.04 11.40 19.01
C PHE A 40 -5.95 11.25 17.48
N ILE A 41 -6.74 12.03 16.74
CA ILE A 41 -6.69 12.06 15.26
C ILE A 41 -5.32 12.52 14.76
N GLY A 42 -4.75 13.55 15.39
CA GLY A 42 -3.40 14.02 15.10
C GLY A 42 -2.33 12.93 15.33
N ALA A 43 -2.37 12.27 16.48
CA ALA A 43 -1.44 11.19 16.82
C ALA A 43 -1.56 9.99 15.86
N MET A 44 -2.77 9.60 15.48
CA MET A 44 -2.97 8.56 14.46
C MET A 44 -2.45 8.98 13.09
N THR A 45 -2.56 10.26 12.73
CA THR A 45 -2.01 10.78 11.47
C THR A 45 -0.50 10.62 11.43
N GLU A 46 0.21 10.98 12.51
CA GLU A 46 1.66 10.77 12.61
C GLU A 46 2.02 9.28 12.57
N MET A 47 1.27 8.44 13.29
CA MET A 47 1.49 6.99 13.31
C MET A 47 1.35 6.37 11.91
N VAL A 48 0.29 6.71 11.18
CA VAL A 48 0.07 6.22 9.82
C VAL A 48 1.11 6.78 8.86
N TRP A 49 1.52 8.04 9.01
CA TRP A 49 2.59 8.63 8.21
C TRP A 49 3.90 7.84 8.36
N SER A 50 4.35 7.58 9.59
CA SER A 50 5.54 6.75 9.85
C SER A 50 5.36 5.31 9.35
N GLN A 51 4.15 4.75 9.43
CA GLN A 51 3.89 3.41 8.91
C GLN A 51 4.03 3.36 7.38
N ILE A 52 3.59 4.39 6.66
CA ILE A 52 3.74 4.48 5.20
C ILE A 52 5.21 4.51 4.81
N GLU A 53 6.06 5.26 5.53
CA GLU A 53 7.50 5.30 5.30
C GLU A 53 8.14 3.91 5.43
N ASN A 54 7.82 3.18 6.51
CA ASN A 54 8.30 1.81 6.72
C ASN A 54 7.82 0.86 5.62
N VAL A 55 6.54 0.92 5.28
CA VAL A 55 5.94 0.07 4.23
C VAL A 55 6.59 0.35 2.87
N ALA A 56 6.84 1.61 2.52
CA ALA A 56 7.47 1.96 1.25
C ALA A 56 8.89 1.37 1.12
N GLN A 57 9.70 1.46 2.19
CA GLN A 57 11.05 0.89 2.22
C GLN A 57 11.03 -0.64 2.13
N ASP A 58 10.10 -1.29 2.82
CA ASP A 58 9.92 -2.74 2.77
C ASP A 58 9.51 -3.20 1.36
N LEU A 59 8.54 -2.53 0.72
CA LEU A 59 8.11 -2.85 -0.66
C LEU A 59 9.24 -2.72 -1.67
N GLU A 60 10.04 -1.66 -1.57
CA GLU A 60 11.20 -1.46 -2.43
C GLU A 60 12.22 -2.60 -2.22
N THR A 61 12.50 -2.93 -0.95
CA THR A 61 13.45 -3.99 -0.60
C THR A 61 13.00 -5.36 -1.11
N PHE A 62 11.72 -5.70 -0.95
CA PHE A 62 11.17 -6.99 -1.38
C PHE A 62 11.17 -7.13 -2.90
N SER A 63 10.74 -6.11 -3.63
CA SER A 63 10.77 -6.13 -5.10
C SER A 63 12.20 -6.25 -5.63
N ARG A 64 13.15 -5.51 -5.04
CA ARG A 64 14.58 -5.58 -5.40
C ARG A 64 15.20 -6.94 -5.07
N HIS A 65 14.84 -7.54 -3.94
CA HIS A 65 15.30 -8.88 -3.57
C HIS A 65 14.89 -9.94 -4.60
N ALA A 66 13.72 -9.77 -5.23
CA ALA A 66 13.24 -10.60 -6.33
C ALA A 66 13.77 -10.19 -7.72
N GLY A 67 14.73 -9.26 -7.79
CA GLY A 67 15.30 -8.77 -9.06
C GLY A 67 14.35 -7.91 -9.89
N ARG A 68 13.29 -7.36 -9.28
CA ARG A 68 12.29 -6.51 -9.94
C ARG A 68 12.46 -5.04 -9.51
N THR A 69 12.00 -4.14 -10.37
CA THR A 69 11.87 -2.70 -10.07
C THR A 69 10.41 -2.28 -9.89
N THR A 70 9.47 -3.20 -10.17
CA THR A 70 8.03 -2.99 -10.04
C THR A 70 7.51 -3.83 -8.88
N VAL A 71 6.83 -3.16 -7.95
CA VAL A 71 6.14 -3.78 -6.81
C VAL A 71 4.93 -4.58 -7.31
N THR A 72 4.72 -5.75 -6.72
CA THR A 72 3.67 -6.72 -7.05
C THR A 72 2.88 -7.11 -5.81
N THR A 73 1.78 -7.84 -6.00
CA THR A 73 0.96 -8.36 -4.89
C THR A 73 1.75 -9.23 -3.92
N ASP A 74 2.76 -9.96 -4.39
CA ASP A 74 3.59 -10.83 -3.56
C ASP A 74 4.42 -10.03 -2.54
N ASP A 75 4.88 -8.84 -2.92
CA ASP A 75 5.62 -7.94 -2.03
C ASP A 75 4.71 -7.40 -0.92
N VAL A 76 3.45 -7.08 -1.25
CA VAL A 76 2.44 -6.61 -0.29
C VAL A 76 2.03 -7.73 0.67
N LEU A 77 1.83 -8.95 0.17
CA LEU A 77 1.55 -10.11 1.01
C LEU A 77 2.73 -10.44 1.94
N LEU A 78 3.97 -10.16 1.53
CA LEU A 78 5.14 -10.38 2.37
C LEU A 78 5.23 -9.41 3.56
N ILE A 79 4.62 -8.23 3.47
CA ILE A 79 4.50 -7.29 4.61
C ILE A 79 3.63 -7.88 5.71
N THR A 80 2.53 -8.55 5.33
CA THR A 80 1.54 -9.03 6.29
C THR A 80 1.93 -10.35 6.95
N ARG A 81 3.07 -10.94 6.57
CA ARG A 81 3.55 -12.26 7.04
C ARG A 81 3.65 -12.45 8.55
N ARG A 82 3.73 -11.37 9.33
CA ARG A 82 3.82 -11.42 10.81
C ARG A 82 2.45 -11.46 11.49
N ASN A 83 1.37 -11.32 10.72
CA ASN A 83 0.00 -11.33 11.22
C ASN A 83 -0.84 -12.23 10.31
N GLU A 84 -1.01 -13.49 10.72
CA GLU A 84 -1.73 -14.52 9.96
C GLU A 84 -3.16 -14.10 9.58
N ALA A 85 -3.87 -13.40 10.48
CA ALA A 85 -5.23 -12.92 10.20
C ALA A 85 -5.22 -11.85 9.09
N LEU A 86 -4.30 -10.89 9.18
CA LEU A 86 -4.15 -9.86 8.14
C LEU A 86 -3.69 -10.46 6.81
N TYR A 87 -2.77 -11.43 6.85
CA TYR A 87 -2.34 -12.16 5.65
C TYR A 87 -3.52 -12.84 4.96
N GLY A 88 -4.36 -13.54 5.72
CA GLY A 88 -5.57 -14.17 5.21
C GLY A 88 -6.51 -13.17 4.52
N ILE A 89 -6.84 -12.06 5.21
CA ILE A 89 -7.72 -11.01 4.65
C ILE A 89 -7.16 -10.46 3.34
N MET A 90 -5.86 -10.15 3.29
CA MET A 90 -5.23 -9.56 2.11
C MET A 90 -5.12 -10.55 0.96
N ARG A 91 -4.81 -11.83 1.24
CA ARG A 91 -4.79 -12.88 0.22
C ARG A 91 -6.18 -13.06 -0.40
N ASP A 92 -7.22 -13.16 0.43
CA ASP A 92 -8.59 -13.34 -0.03
C ASP A 92 -9.05 -12.13 -0.88
N PHE A 93 -8.59 -10.91 -0.54
CA PHE A 93 -8.81 -9.71 -1.36
C PHE A 93 -8.14 -9.83 -2.75
N VAL A 94 -6.86 -10.22 -2.79
CA VAL A 94 -6.11 -10.40 -4.05
C VAL A 94 -6.76 -11.46 -4.94
N GLU A 95 -7.19 -12.59 -4.38
CA GLU A 95 -7.87 -13.65 -5.12
C GLU A 95 -9.18 -13.18 -5.75
N LYS A 96 -9.97 -12.38 -5.02
CA LYS A 96 -11.22 -11.80 -5.54
C LYS A 96 -10.98 -10.84 -6.70
N GLU A 97 -9.99 -9.95 -6.58
CA GLU A 97 -9.63 -9.00 -7.65
C GLU A 97 -9.14 -9.73 -8.91
N GLN A 98 -8.33 -10.78 -8.75
CA GLN A 98 -7.87 -11.60 -9.88
C GLN A 98 -9.00 -12.37 -10.57
N ALA A 99 -10.00 -12.83 -9.80
CA ALA A 99 -11.18 -13.49 -10.35
C ALA A 99 -12.11 -12.50 -11.09
N ALA A 100 -12.17 -11.24 -10.65
CA ALA A 100 -12.95 -10.18 -11.27
C ALA A 100 -12.29 -9.58 -12.54
N ALA A 101 -10.96 -9.69 -12.67
CA ALA A 101 -10.25 -9.19 -13.83
C ALA A 101 -10.60 -10.02 -15.10
N PRO A 102 -10.95 -9.38 -16.24
CA PRO A 102 -11.15 -10.10 -17.49
C PRO A 102 -9.81 -10.74 -17.89
N LYS A 103 -9.79 -12.07 -18.04
CA LYS A 103 -8.58 -12.83 -18.43
C LYS A 103 -8.03 -12.33 -19.76
N GLY A 104 -7.11 -11.37 -19.70
CA GLY A 104 -6.31 -10.94 -20.84
C GLY A 104 -5.50 -12.12 -21.34
N LYS A 105 -5.76 -12.55 -22.58
CA LYS A 105 -5.05 -13.63 -23.26
C LYS A 105 -3.54 -13.46 -23.11
N SER A 106 -2.89 -14.34 -22.35
CA SER A 106 -1.44 -14.50 -22.41
C SER A 106 -1.08 -14.87 -23.85
N LYS A 107 -0.56 -13.90 -24.62
CA LYS A 107 0.14 -14.21 -25.88
C LYS A 107 1.35 -15.06 -25.50
N ALA A 108 1.25 -16.35 -25.78
CA ALA A 108 2.39 -17.23 -25.89
C ALA A 108 3.39 -16.62 -26.89
N VAL A 109 4.44 -15.98 -26.40
CA VAL A 109 5.63 -15.71 -27.20
C VAL A 109 6.36 -17.05 -27.31
N LYS A 110 5.92 -17.83 -28.30
CA LYS A 110 6.55 -19.05 -28.77
C LYS A 110 7.95 -18.69 -29.29
N GLY A 111 8.98 -19.30 -28.71
CA GLY A 111 10.36 -19.11 -29.12
C GLY A 111 10.57 -19.32 -30.63
N LYS A 112 11.28 -18.37 -31.23
CA LYS A 112 12.07 -18.53 -32.46
C LYS A 112 13.46 -18.05 -32.02
N GLY A 113 14.44 -18.92 -31.85
CA GLY A 113 15.03 -19.67 -32.94
C GLY A 113 16.40 -19.06 -33.21
N ARG A 114 17.39 -19.57 -32.48
CA ARG A 114 18.83 -19.37 -32.66
C ARG A 114 19.21 -19.45 -34.14
N ALA A 115 19.81 -18.38 -34.68
CA ALA A 115 20.54 -18.44 -35.94
C ALA A 115 21.96 -17.89 -35.71
N LYS A 116 22.90 -18.82 -35.55
CA LYS A 116 24.31 -18.62 -35.84
C LYS A 116 24.47 -18.65 -37.36
N LYS A 117 25.02 -17.61 -37.96
CA LYS A 117 26.17 -17.63 -38.87
C LYS A 117 26.46 -16.23 -39.37
#